data_AF-V4KAN1-F1
#
_entry.id   AF-V4KAN1-F1
#
_cell.length_a   1.000
_cell.length_b   1.000
_cell.length_c   1.000
_cell.angle_alpha   90.00
_cell.angle_beta   90.00
_cell.angle_gamma   90.00
#
_symmetry.space_group_name_H-M   'P 1'
#
loop_
_entity.id
_entity.type
_entity.pdbx_description
1 polymer ?
#
loop_
_entity_poly.entity_id
_entity_poly.type
_entity_poly.pdbx_seq_one_letter_code
_entity_poly.pdbx_strand_id
1 'polypeptide(L)'
;MSLLQKLKTRVINSNCNPVWNEQLTLSIKDVNDPIRLTVFDKDRFSGDDKMGDAEIDMRPFLEAHQMELDFQKLPNGCAIKRIRPGRSNCLAEESSITWSNGKIKQDMILRLKNVECGEVEIMLEWTDGPGCKGLGREGSKKTPWMPTKRLD
;
A
#
# COMPACT_ATOMS: atom_id res chain seq x y z
N MET A 1 -21.16 -5.90 -10.59
CA MET A 1 -19.96 -6.74 -10.69
C MET A 1 -18.75 -5.82 -10.75
N SER A 2 -17.90 -5.80 -9.74
CA SER A 2 -16.65 -5.02 -9.77
C SER A 2 -15.71 -5.67 -10.79
N LEU A 3 -15.31 -4.94 -11.83
CA LEU A 3 -14.19 -5.37 -12.68
C LEU A 3 -12.93 -5.41 -11.81
N LEU A 4 -12.30 -6.57 -11.72
CA LEU A 4 -10.99 -6.75 -11.12
C LEU A 4 -9.95 -6.00 -11.98
N GLN A 5 -9.27 -5.02 -11.38
CA GLN A 5 -8.18 -4.32 -12.07
C GLN A 5 -6.92 -5.17 -12.02
N LYS A 6 -6.28 -5.40 -13.17
CA LYS A 6 -4.98 -6.07 -13.28
C LYS A 6 -4.03 -5.19 -14.09
N LEU A 7 -2.88 -4.92 -13.51
CA LEU A 7 -1.77 -4.22 -14.15
C LEU A 7 -0.54 -5.11 -14.07
N LYS A 8 0.43 -4.88 -14.95
CA LYS A 8 1.69 -5.62 -14.99
C LYS A 8 2.82 -4.65 -15.28
N THR A 9 3.98 -4.92 -14.69
CA THR A 9 5.23 -4.25 -15.05
C THR A 9 5.77 -4.79 -16.37
N ARG A 10 6.84 -4.16 -16.87
CA ARG A 10 7.69 -4.79 -17.89
C ARG A 10 8.38 -6.04 -17.37
N VAL A 11 8.76 -6.90 -18.30
CA VAL A 11 9.62 -8.06 -18.06
C VAL A 11 11.08 -7.59 -18.02
N ILE A 12 11.85 -8.13 -17.08
CA ILE A 12 13.31 -7.96 -17.02
C ILE A 12 13.92 -9.35 -17.20
N ASN A 13 14.64 -9.56 -18.30
CA ASN A 13 15.14 -10.87 -18.67
C ASN A 13 16.38 -11.26 -17.85
N SER A 14 16.48 -12.55 -17.52
CA SER A 14 17.71 -13.17 -16.99
C SER A 14 18.26 -12.48 -15.72
N ASN A 15 17.38 -12.06 -14.81
CA ASN A 15 17.78 -11.40 -13.57
C ASN A 15 16.83 -11.74 -12.42
N CYS A 16 17.34 -12.37 -11.36
CA CYS A 16 16.60 -12.65 -10.12
C CYS A 16 16.52 -11.46 -9.15
N ASN A 17 17.23 -10.36 -9.46
CA ASN A 17 17.20 -9.09 -8.72
C ASN A 17 16.79 -7.94 -9.67
N PRO A 18 15.59 -8.04 -10.29
CA PRO A 18 15.15 -7.06 -11.27
C PRO A 18 14.88 -5.69 -10.62
N VAL A 19 15.35 -4.62 -11.26
CA VAL A 19 15.02 -3.24 -10.87
C VAL A 19 13.97 -2.70 -11.84
N TRP A 20 12.69 -2.79 -11.44
CA TRP A 20 11.59 -2.32 -12.28
C TRP A 20 11.49 -0.79 -12.30
N ASN A 21 11.51 -0.10 -11.16
CA ASN A 21 11.32 1.37 -11.13
C ASN A 21 10.13 1.82 -12.00
N GLU A 22 9.01 1.10 -11.90
CA GLU A 22 7.82 1.31 -12.71
C GLU A 22 6.64 1.69 -11.82
N GLN A 23 5.88 2.70 -12.24
CA GLN A 23 4.70 3.17 -11.52
C GLN A 23 3.45 2.54 -12.12
N LEU A 24 2.65 1.89 -11.29
CA LEU A 24 1.34 1.36 -11.65
C LEU A 24 0.25 2.09 -10.86
N THR A 25 -0.79 2.59 -11.54
CA THR A 25 -1.88 3.33 -10.91
C THR A 25 -3.14 2.48 -10.80
N LEU A 26 -3.50 2.10 -9.57
CA LEU A 26 -4.68 1.30 -9.26
C LEU A 26 -5.81 2.22 -8.73
N SER A 27 -7.04 1.97 -9.18
CA SER A 27 -8.23 2.64 -8.67
C SER A 27 -8.80 1.84 -7.49
N ILE A 28 -8.83 2.46 -6.31
CA ILE A 28 -9.40 1.87 -5.11
C ILE A 28 -10.93 2.07 -5.11
N LYS A 29 -11.69 0.96 -5.09
CA LYS A 29 -13.17 0.98 -5.03
C LYS A 29 -13.71 0.62 -3.66
N ASP A 30 -13.08 -0.35 -2.99
CA ASP A 30 -13.38 -0.77 -1.63
C ASP A 30 -12.09 -0.71 -0.80
N VAL A 31 -12.20 -0.18 0.42
CA VAL A 31 -11.08 -0.05 1.36
C VAL A 31 -10.69 -1.37 2.00
N ASN A 32 -11.58 -2.38 1.93
CA ASN A 32 -11.36 -3.71 2.48
C ASN A 32 -10.72 -4.67 1.48
N ASP A 33 -10.65 -4.31 0.21
CA ASP A 33 -10.04 -5.14 -0.82
C ASP A 33 -8.51 -4.98 -0.79
N PRO A 34 -7.73 -6.04 -0.49
CA PRO A 34 -6.28 -5.95 -0.49
C PRO A 34 -5.73 -5.86 -1.92
N ILE A 35 -4.58 -5.23 -2.07
CA ILE A 35 -3.82 -5.31 -3.34
C ILE A 35 -3.03 -6.62 -3.32
N ARG A 36 -3.21 -7.41 -4.38
CA ARG A 36 -2.47 -8.66 -4.60
C ARG A 36 -1.34 -8.43 -5.59
N LEU A 37 -0.12 -8.71 -5.14
CA LEU A 37 1.09 -8.69 -5.96
C LEU A 37 1.53 -10.14 -6.19
N THR A 38 1.76 -10.50 -7.45
CA THR A 38 2.25 -11.83 -7.83
C THR A 38 3.42 -11.67 -8.78
N VAL A 39 4.51 -12.39 -8.52
CA VAL A 39 5.67 -12.43 -9.40
C VAL A 39 5.57 -13.64 -10.31
N PHE A 40 5.93 -13.47 -11.57
CA PHE A 40 5.93 -14.54 -12.57
C PHE A 40 7.27 -14.54 -13.32
N ASP A 41 7.77 -15.74 -13.64
CA ASP A 41 8.80 -15.92 -14.65
C ASP A 41 8.15 -15.92 -16.03
N LYS A 42 8.71 -15.13 -16.96
CA LYS A 42 8.14 -14.99 -18.30
C LYS A 42 8.81 -15.98 -19.23
N ASP A 43 8.07 -17.02 -19.59
CA ASP A 43 8.52 -17.98 -20.59
C ASP A 43 8.06 -17.63 -22.00
N ARG A 44 8.92 -17.89 -22.97
CA ARG A 44 8.63 -17.64 -24.40
C ARG A 44 7.82 -18.77 -25.05
N PHE A 45 7.96 -19.99 -24.54
CA PHE A 45 7.43 -21.20 -25.19
C PHE A 45 6.57 -22.08 -24.25
N SER A 46 6.48 -21.72 -22.96
CA SER A 46 5.65 -22.35 -21.92
C SER A 46 4.73 -21.32 -21.27
N GLY A 47 3.84 -21.78 -20.38
CA GLY A 47 3.08 -20.88 -19.51
C GLY A 47 4.00 -20.24 -18.46
N ASP A 48 3.65 -19.03 -18.02
CA ASP A 48 4.45 -18.27 -17.04
C ASP A 48 4.40 -18.95 -15.66
N ASP A 49 5.57 -19.27 -15.10
CA ASP A 49 5.69 -19.90 -13.80
C ASP A 49 5.51 -18.88 -12.66
N LYS A 50 4.71 -19.23 -11.66
CA LYS A 50 4.48 -18.36 -10.50
C LYS A 50 5.69 -18.37 -9.57
N MET A 51 6.25 -17.21 -9.29
CA MET A 51 7.41 -17.01 -8.41
C MET A 51 7.03 -16.41 -7.04
N GLY A 52 5.83 -16.69 -6.57
CA GLY A 52 5.32 -16.24 -5.28
C GLY A 52 4.39 -15.02 -5.34
N ASP A 53 3.78 -14.72 -4.19
CA ASP A 53 2.79 -13.65 -4.06
C ASP A 53 2.83 -12.96 -2.69
N ALA A 54 2.28 -11.76 -2.63
CA ALA A 54 2.10 -10.97 -1.42
C ALA A 54 0.77 -10.21 -1.46
N GLU A 55 0.15 -10.04 -0.30
CA GLU A 55 -1.02 -9.19 -0.10
C GLU A 55 -0.64 -7.93 0.69
N ILE A 56 -1.19 -6.80 0.25
CA ILE A 56 -0.99 -5.48 0.84
C ILE A 56 -2.34 -5.02 1.43
N ASP A 57 -2.35 -4.78 2.74
CA ASP A 57 -3.48 -4.18 3.44
C ASP A 57 -3.44 -2.66 3.27
N MET A 58 -4.43 -2.13 2.55
CA MET A 58 -4.51 -0.69 2.26
C MET A 58 -5.09 0.13 3.41
N ARG A 59 -5.74 -0.50 4.41
CA ARG A 59 -6.44 0.23 5.49
C ARG A 59 -5.53 1.22 6.24
N PRO A 60 -4.31 0.85 6.69
CA PRO A 60 -3.42 1.80 7.36
C PRO A 60 -3.06 3.01 6.51
N PHE A 61 -2.86 2.82 5.20
CA PHE A 61 -2.53 3.87 4.26
C PHE A 61 -3.71 4.81 4.02
N LEU A 62 -4.90 4.24 3.82
CA LEU A 62 -6.12 5.00 3.58
C LEU A 62 -6.59 5.78 4.81
N GLU A 63 -6.45 5.20 6.01
CA GLU A 63 -6.68 5.90 7.29
C GLU A 63 -5.78 7.14 7.41
N ALA A 64 -4.48 7.00 7.09
CA ALA A 64 -3.57 8.13 7.09
C ALA A 64 -3.99 9.17 6.03
N HIS A 65 -4.39 8.74 4.84
CA HIS A 65 -4.86 9.65 3.80
C HIS A 65 -6.12 10.43 4.18
N GLN A 66 -7.04 9.85 4.93
CA GLN A 66 -8.20 10.58 5.45
C GLN A 66 -7.82 11.70 6.43
N MET A 67 -6.68 11.59 7.11
CA MET A 67 -6.14 12.57 8.05
C MET A 67 -5.12 13.53 7.42
N GLU A 68 -4.97 13.54 6.09
CA GLU A 68 -3.94 14.33 5.38
C GLU A 68 -3.91 15.82 5.78
N LEU A 69 -5.08 16.42 6.03
CA LEU A 69 -5.19 17.84 6.42
C LEU A 69 -4.51 18.12 7.77
N ASP A 70 -4.49 17.15 8.69
CA ASP A 70 -3.84 17.28 9.99
C ASP A 70 -2.31 17.24 9.86
N PHE A 71 -1.80 16.64 8.77
CA PHE A 71 -0.36 16.46 8.54
C PHE A 71 0.29 17.62 7.80
N GLN A 72 -0.48 18.52 7.18
CA GLN A 72 0.07 19.67 6.45
C GLN A 72 0.97 20.58 7.29
N LYS A 73 0.79 20.56 8.63
CA LYS A 73 1.59 21.33 9.58
C LYS A 73 2.82 20.58 10.09
N LEU A 74 2.96 19.29 9.76
CA LEU A 74 4.08 18.47 10.20
C LEU A 74 5.34 18.77 9.36
N PRO A 75 6.53 18.60 9.96
CA PRO A 75 7.78 18.64 9.21
C PRO A 75 7.81 17.61 8.08
N ASN A 76 8.56 17.93 7.03
CA ASN A 76 8.83 17.00 5.94
C ASN A 76 9.55 15.75 6.45
N GLY A 77 9.12 14.56 6.01
CA GLY A 77 9.69 13.27 6.40
C GLY A 77 9.15 12.74 7.73
N CYS A 78 8.12 13.36 8.31
CA CYS A 78 7.51 12.88 9.55
C CYS A 78 6.87 11.50 9.34
N ALA A 79 7.23 10.52 10.18
CA ALA A 79 6.57 9.22 10.21
C ALA A 79 5.22 9.33 10.93
N ILE A 80 4.13 9.14 10.20
CA ILE A 80 2.75 9.18 10.69
C ILE A 80 2.39 7.87 11.39
N LYS A 81 2.79 6.75 10.80
CA LYS A 81 2.46 5.40 11.29
C LYS A 81 3.58 4.43 10.93
N ARG A 82 3.81 3.45 11.80
CA ARG A 82 4.78 2.37 11.60
C ARG A 82 4.07 1.03 11.73
N ILE A 83 4.33 0.13 10.79
CA ILE A 83 3.71 -1.19 10.72
C ILE A 83 4.83 -2.22 10.75
N ARG A 84 4.84 -3.06 11.78
CA ARG A 84 5.88 -4.08 11.95
C ARG A 84 5.53 -5.37 11.20
N PRO A 85 6.56 -6.14 10.80
CA PRO A 85 6.37 -7.51 10.34
C PRO A 85 5.58 -8.34 11.34
N GLY A 86 4.67 -9.16 10.85
CA GLY A 86 3.84 -10.04 11.67
C GLY A 86 3.29 -11.20 10.87
N ARG A 87 2.79 -12.22 11.57
CA ARG A 87 2.25 -13.45 10.94
C ARG A 87 1.04 -13.18 10.03
N SER A 88 0.36 -12.05 10.20
CA SER A 88 -0.82 -11.65 9.45
C SER A 88 -0.54 -10.79 8.23
N ASN A 89 0.70 -10.34 8.01
CA ASN A 89 1.07 -9.50 6.86
C ASN A 89 2.20 -10.12 6.04
N CYS A 90 2.64 -9.41 4.99
CA CYS A 90 3.72 -9.84 4.12
C CYS A 90 4.97 -8.97 4.26
N LEU A 91 5.09 -8.16 5.32
CA LEU A 91 6.23 -7.27 5.50
C LEU A 91 7.47 -8.07 5.91
N ALA A 92 8.59 -7.83 5.22
CA ALA A 92 9.90 -8.33 5.61
C ALA A 92 10.53 -7.46 6.72
N GLU A 93 10.29 -6.15 6.66
CA GLU A 93 10.80 -5.13 7.59
C GLU A 93 9.70 -4.15 8.05
N GLU A 94 10.02 -3.25 8.98
CA GLU A 94 9.07 -2.23 9.42
C GLU A 94 8.75 -1.26 8.27
N SER A 95 7.46 -1.15 7.93
CA SER A 95 6.97 -0.19 6.93
C SER A 95 6.55 1.11 7.61
N SER A 96 7.00 2.24 7.06
CA SER A 96 6.66 3.57 7.55
C SER A 96 5.75 4.30 6.57
N ILE A 97 4.63 4.80 7.08
CA ILE A 97 3.80 5.78 6.38
C ILE A 97 4.35 7.16 6.75
N THR A 98 4.77 7.93 5.76
CA THR A 98 5.44 9.22 5.94
C THR A 98 4.67 10.35 5.27
N TRP A 99 4.68 11.51 5.90
CA TRP A 99 4.31 12.78 5.27
C TRP A 99 5.55 13.39 4.65
N SER A 100 5.55 13.56 3.33
CA SER A 100 6.63 14.28 2.67
C SER A 100 6.18 15.08 1.46
N ASN A 101 6.63 16.33 1.37
CA ASN A 101 6.38 17.23 0.24
C ASN A 101 4.90 17.30 -0.17
N GLY A 102 3.99 17.41 0.80
CA GLY A 102 2.56 17.51 0.51
C GLY A 102 1.89 16.18 0.16
N LYS A 103 2.57 15.04 0.33
CA LYS A 103 2.07 13.72 -0.03
C LYS A 103 2.29 12.72 1.10
N ILE A 104 1.38 11.75 1.19
CA ILE A 104 1.56 10.56 2.02
C ILE A 104 2.21 9.48 1.17
N LYS A 105 3.28 8.88 1.71
CA LYS A 105 4.00 7.77 1.09
C LYS A 105 4.13 6.62 2.05
N GLN A 106 4.21 5.40 1.53
CA GLN A 106 4.52 4.22 2.34
C GLN A 106 5.52 3.34 1.62
N ASP A 107 6.70 3.21 2.20
CA ASP A 107 7.73 2.29 1.72
C ASP A 107 7.52 0.91 2.34
N MET A 108 7.65 -0.14 1.53
CA MET A 108 7.42 -1.52 1.95
C MET A 108 8.42 -2.46 1.30
N ILE A 109 8.98 -3.38 2.09
CA ILE A 109 9.66 -4.58 1.60
C ILE A 109 8.72 -5.75 1.89
N LEU A 110 8.24 -6.40 0.82
CA LEU A 110 7.28 -7.50 0.91
C LEU A 110 8.01 -8.83 0.74
N ARG A 111 7.93 -9.71 1.75
CA ARG A 111 8.37 -11.10 1.64
C ARG A 111 7.33 -11.91 0.88
N LEU A 112 7.75 -12.53 -0.23
CA LEU A 112 6.88 -13.36 -1.04
C LEU A 112 6.52 -14.66 -0.29
N LYS A 113 5.27 -15.05 -0.43
CA LYS A 113 4.70 -16.32 0.04
C LYS A 113 4.63 -17.30 -1.13
N ASN A 114 4.48 -18.59 -0.81
CA ASN A 114 4.31 -19.66 -1.80
C ASN A 114 5.49 -19.78 -2.78
N VAL A 115 6.69 -19.43 -2.31
CA VAL A 115 7.97 -19.55 -3.02
C VAL A 115 9.07 -19.75 -1.97
N GLU A 116 10.21 -20.32 -2.36
CA GLU A 116 11.33 -20.59 -1.44
C GLU A 116 12.01 -19.31 -0.95
N CYS A 117 12.13 -18.30 -1.81
CA CYS A 117 12.75 -17.02 -1.51
C CYS A 117 12.24 -15.92 -2.43
N GLY A 118 12.45 -14.67 -2.02
CA GLY A 118 12.15 -13.49 -2.82
C GLY A 118 11.48 -12.40 -1.99
N GLU A 119 11.90 -11.17 -2.24
CA GLU A 119 11.33 -9.97 -1.65
C GLU A 119 11.07 -8.95 -2.76
N VAL A 120 10.06 -8.11 -2.58
CA VAL A 120 9.75 -7.02 -3.51
C VAL A 120 9.66 -5.72 -2.74
N GLU A 121 10.47 -4.75 -3.15
CA GLU A 121 10.42 -3.38 -2.64
C GLU A 121 9.40 -2.57 -3.45
N ILE A 122 8.50 -1.87 -2.75
CA ILE A 122 7.50 -0.99 -3.36
C ILE A 122 7.33 0.30 -2.53
N MET A 123 6.78 1.32 -3.17
CA MET A 123 6.34 2.54 -2.53
C MET A 123 4.89 2.86 -2.97
N LEU A 124 4.01 3.08 -2.00
CA LEU A 124 2.65 3.54 -2.24
C LEU A 124 2.59 5.07 -2.16
N GLU A 125 1.93 5.69 -3.13
CA GLU A 125 1.60 7.11 -3.15
C GLU A 125 0.14 7.28 -3.60
N TRP A 126 -0.62 8.15 -2.93
CA TRP A 126 -1.97 8.49 -3.37
C TRP A 126 -1.92 9.53 -4.49
N THR A 127 -2.72 9.32 -5.55
CA THR A 127 -2.87 10.27 -6.65
C THR A 127 -4.33 10.48 -6.98
N ASP A 128 -4.75 11.75 -7.08
CA ASP A 128 -6.10 12.08 -7.53
C ASP A 128 -6.22 11.92 -9.05
N GLY A 129 -7.17 11.09 -9.49
CA GLY A 129 -7.47 10.90 -10.91
C GLY A 129 -8.53 11.89 -11.41
N PRO A 130 -8.43 12.39 -12.67
CA PRO A 130 -9.48 13.22 -13.25
C PRO A 130 -10.80 12.43 -13.33
N GLY A 131 -11.87 12.96 -12.70
CA GLY A 131 -13.19 12.33 -12.66
C GLY A 131 -13.42 11.32 -11.54
N CYS A 132 -12.39 10.97 -10.76
CA CYS A 132 -12.54 10.21 -9.53
C CYS A 132 -12.98 11.17 -8.42
N LYS A 133 -14.23 11.03 -7.92
CA LYS A 133 -14.54 11.58 -6.60
C LYS A 133 -13.66 10.80 -5.63
N GLY A 134 -12.61 11.41 -5.09
CA GLY A 134 -11.75 10.76 -4.10
C GLY A 134 -12.58 10.14 -2.98
N LEU A 135 -12.01 9.23 -2.20
CA LEU A 135 -12.64 8.74 -0.97
C LEU A 135 -13.19 9.95 -0.23
N GLY A 136 -14.53 10.05 -0.16
CA GLY A 136 -15.20 11.28 0.25
C GLY A 136 -14.56 11.76 1.54
N ARG A 137 -14.05 12.99 1.54
CA ARG A 137 -13.63 13.70 2.74
C ARG A 137 -14.89 14.01 3.54
N GLU A 138 -15.55 12.98 4.06
CA GLU A 138 -16.72 13.13 4.90
C GLU A 138 -16.20 13.69 6.22
N GLY A 139 -16.42 15.00 6.38
CA GLY A 139 -15.94 15.74 7.52
C GLY A 139 -16.26 15.00 8.80
N SER A 140 -15.25 14.84 9.65
CA SER A 140 -15.43 14.35 11.01
C SER A 140 -16.60 15.08 11.64
N LYS A 141 -17.73 14.40 11.81
CA LYS A 141 -18.69 14.79 12.84
C LYS A 141 -17.93 14.63 14.14
N LYS A 142 -17.41 15.75 14.67
CA LYS A 142 -16.78 15.82 15.98
C LYS A 142 -17.77 15.23 16.98
N THR A 143 -17.52 14.01 17.44
CA THR A 143 -18.11 13.55 18.69
C THR A 143 -17.36 14.28 19.81
N PRO A 144 -18.04 15.02 20.70
CA PRO A 144 -17.38 15.67 21.82
C PRO A 144 -16.75 14.60 22.72
N TRP A 145 -15.47 14.80 23.08
CA TRP A 145 -14.78 14.07 24.13
C TRP A 145 -15.64 14.09 25.40
N MET A 146 -16.18 12.93 25.78
CA MET A 146 -16.84 12.73 27.08
C MET A 146 -15.76 12.31 28.09
N PRO A 147 -15.49 13.09 29.14
CA PRO A 147 -14.59 12.65 30.20
C PRO A 147 -15.25 11.47 30.93
N THR A 148 -14.52 10.37 31.08
CA THR A 148 -14.90 9.24 31.93
C THR A 148 -15.17 9.75 33.34
N LYS A 149 -16.42 9.58 33.82
CA LYS A 149 -16.75 9.79 35.22
C LYS A 149 -15.91 8.81 36.05
N ARG A 150 -15.13 9.36 36.99
CA ARG A 150 -14.58 8.59 38.10
C ARG A 150 -15.76 7.98 38.85
N LEU A 151 -15.73 6.66 39.03
CA LEU A 151 -16.47 6.01 40.10
C LEU A 151 -15.74 6.38 41.39
N ASP A 152 -16.53 6.98 42.27
CA ASP A 152 -16.34 7.21 43.69
C ASP A 152 -15.86 5.96 44.45
#